data_AF-U1NMW7-F1
#
_entry.id   AF-U1NMW7-F1
#
_cell.length_a   1.000
_cell.length_b   1.000
_cell.length_c   1.000
_cell.angle_alpha   90.00
_cell.angle_beta   90.00
_cell.angle_gamma   90.00
#
_symmetry.space_group_name_H-M   'P 1'
#
loop_
_entity.id
_entity.type
_entity.pdbx_description
1 polymer ?
#
loop_
_entity_poly.entity_id
_entity_poly.type
_entity_poly.pdbx_seq_one_letter_code
_entity_poly.pdbx_strand_id
1 'polypeptide(L)' 'MGIDPRFGRYPFFQGAQAAVRALDQSPAALIAHEAPAVSRGKERVERALLEGTTAPPDSQQHETKTELLSYPIARLL' A
#
# COMPACT_ATOMS: atom_id res chain seq x y z
N MET A 1 -14.08 -12.61 -4.87
CA MET A 1 -12.81 -12.77 -5.61
C MET A 1 -11.73 -12.10 -4.79
N GLY A 2 -10.76 -12.86 -4.26
CA GLY A 2 -9.72 -12.31 -3.38
C GLY A 2 -8.78 -11.39 -4.15
N ILE A 3 -8.22 -10.38 -3.47
CA ILE A 3 -7.15 -9.53 -4.03
C ILE A 3 -5.91 -10.40 -4.20
N ASP A 4 -5.30 -10.41 -5.38
CA ASP A 4 -4.05 -11.14 -5.62
C ASP A 4 -2.90 -10.50 -4.82
N PRO A 5 -2.20 -11.26 -3.94
CA PRO A 5 -1.09 -10.74 -3.15
C PRO A 5 0.02 -10.09 -3.99
N ARG A 6 0.19 -10.52 -5.24
CA ARG A 6 1.19 -9.94 -6.17
C ARG A 6 0.90 -8.47 -6.48
N PHE A 7 -0.35 -8.02 -6.38
CA PHE A 7 -0.71 -6.63 -6.66
C PHE A 7 -0.16 -5.65 -5.63
N GLY A 8 0.07 -6.07 -4.38
CA GLY A 8 0.78 -5.23 -3.39
C GLY A 8 2.27 -5.08 -3.69
N ARG A 9 2.90 -6.12 -4.26
CA ARG A 9 4.31 -6.12 -4.65
C ARG A 9 4.55 -5.40 -5.99
N TYR A 10 3.61 -5.52 -6.91
CA TYR A 10 3.69 -4.95 -8.27
C TYR A 10 2.48 -4.03 -8.54
N PRO A 11 2.42 -2.86 -7.88
CA PRO A 11 1.25 -1.97 -7.94
C PRO A 11 1.03 -1.29 -9.29
N PHE A 12 2.00 -1.39 -10.20
CA PHE A 12 1.91 -0.88 -11.57
C PHE A 12 1.14 -1.82 -12.51
N PHE A 13 0.88 -3.07 -12.12
CA PHE A 13 0.07 -3.98 -12.93
C PHE A 13 -1.36 -3.47 -13.10
N GLN A 14 -1.94 -3.66 -14.28
CA GLN A 14 -3.32 -3.28 -14.57
C GLN A 14 -4.30 -3.92 -13.57
N GLY A 15 -4.05 -5.17 -13.17
CA GLY A 15 -4.85 -5.86 -12.14
C GLY A 15 -4.78 -5.18 -10.77
N ALA A 16 -3.63 -4.63 -10.40
CA ALA A 16 -3.47 -3.89 -9.15
C ALA A 16 -4.27 -2.58 -9.19
N GLN A 17 -4.17 -1.83 -10.28
CA GLN A 17 -4.94 -0.61 -10.48
C GLN A 17 -6.45 -0.88 -10.47
N ALA A 18 -6.89 -1.96 -11.13
CA ALA A 18 -8.29 -2.39 -11.13
C ALA A 18 -8.75 -2.78 -9.72
N ALA A 19 -7.92 -3.49 -8.95
CA ALA A 19 -8.23 -3.88 -7.58
C ALA A 19 -8.36 -2.66 -6.65
N VAL A 20 -7.47 -1.65 -6.77
CA VAL A 20 -7.59 -0.39 -6.02
C VAL A 20 -8.89 0.32 -6.36
N ARG A 21 -9.24 0.44 -7.64
CA ARG A 21 -10.51 1.07 -8.07
C ARG A 21 -11.73 0.32 -7.56
N ALA A 22 -11.70 -1.02 -7.58
CA ALA A 22 -12.80 -1.85 -7.10
C ALA A 22 -13.03 -1.77 -5.58
N LEU A 23 -12.02 -1.36 -4.80
CA LEU A 23 -12.17 -1.12 -3.37
C LEU A 23 -12.94 0.18 -3.06
N ASP A 24 -13.01 1.11 -4.01
CA ASP A 24 -13.73 2.39 -3.91
C ASP A 24 -13.43 3.17 -2.61
N GLN A 25 -12.18 3.09 -2.13
CA GLN A 25 -11.73 3.79 -0.93
C GLN A 25 -10.95 5.05 -1.31
N SER A 26 -11.44 6.20 -0.87
CA SER A 26 -10.72 7.46 -0.99
C SER A 26 -9.45 7.46 -0.14
N PRO A 27 -8.27 7.83 -0.69
CA PRO A 27 -7.05 8.00 0.10
C PRO A 27 -7.23 8.99 1.25
N ALA A 28 -7.97 10.08 1.05
CA ALA A 28 -8.24 11.07 2.09
C ALA A 28 -9.05 10.47 3.26
N ALA A 29 -10.05 9.64 2.94
CA ALA A 29 -10.83 8.95 3.98
C ALA A 29 -9.98 7.94 4.75
N LEU A 30 -9.10 7.19 4.05
CA LEU A 30 -8.17 6.27 4.69
C LEU A 30 -7.22 6.99 5.66
N ILE A 31 -6.72 8.17 5.28
CA ILE A 31 -5.86 9.02 6.11
C ILE A 31 -6.64 9.53 7.33
N ALA A 32 -7.86 10.05 7.13
CA ALA A 32 -8.69 10.57 8.22
C ALA A 32 -9.05 9.51 9.26
N HIS A 33 -9.16 8.24 8.85
CA HIS A 33 -9.46 7.11 9.73
C HIS A 33 -8.21 6.33 10.18
N GLU A 34 -7.00 6.84 9.91
CA GLU A 34 -5.74 6.20 10.27
C GLU A 34 -5.67 4.72 9.88
N ALA A 35 -6.19 4.38 8.69
CA ALA A 35 -6.29 3.00 8.23
C ALA A 35 -4.90 2.32 8.21
N PRO A 36 -4.79 0.99 8.38
CA PRO A 36 -3.50 0.29 8.41
C PRO A 36 -2.61 0.56 7.18
N ALA A 37 -3.23 0.78 6.01
CA ALA A 37 -2.55 1.15 4.77
C ALA A 37 -1.79 2.49 4.86
N VAL A 38 -2.23 3.42 5.71
CA VAL A 38 -1.58 4.72 5.95
C VAL A 38 -0.27 4.52 6.71
N SER A 39 -0.30 3.73 7.79
CA SER A 39 0.91 3.39 8.55
C SER A 39 1.94 2.71 7.64
N ARG A 40 1.50 1.73 6.86
CA ARG A 40 2.36 1.05 5.89
C ARG A 40 2.89 2.01 4.81
N GLY A 41 2.05 2.91 4.31
CA GLY A 41 2.45 3.92 3.33
C GLY A 41 3.54 4.85 3.88
N LYS A 42 3.39 5.32 5.12
CA LYS A 42 4.40 6.14 5.82
C LYS A 42 5.72 5.39 5.98
N GLU A 43 5.67 4.13 6.42
CA GLU A 43 6.85 3.28 6.57
C GLU A 43 7.61 3.13 5.23
N ARG A 44 6.91 2.96 4.10
CA ARG A 44 7.55 2.91 2.77
C ARG A 44 8.32 4.20 2.47
N VAL A 45 7.73 5.36 2.76
CA VAL A 45 8.36 6.67 2.53
C VAL A 45 9.55 6.86 3.46
N GLU A 46 9.38 6.58 4.74
CA GLU A 46 10.43 6.70 5.75
C GLU A 46 11.65 5.84 5.39
N ARG A 47 11.45 4.56 5.05
CA ARG A 47 12.57 3.68 4.67
C ARG A 47 13.18 4.03 3.32
N ALA A 48 12.40 4.52 2.37
CA ALA A 48 12.98 5.04 1.13
C ALA A 48 13.92 6.22 1.41
N LEU A 49 13.54 7.10 2.34
CA LEU A 49 14.32 8.29 2.70
C LEU A 49 15.53 7.95 3.58
N LEU A 50 15.39 7.04 4.54
CA LEU A 50 16.43 6.74 5.54
C LEU A 50 17.35 5.59 5.14
N GLU A 51 16.82 4.58 4.44
CA GLU A 51 17.53 3.32 4.15
C GLU A 51 17.71 3.08 2.64
N GLY A 52 17.13 3.92 1.78
CA GLY A 52 17.18 3.75 0.33
C GLY A 52 16.36 2.57 -0.19
N THR A 53 15.40 2.05 0.58
CA THR A 53 14.57 0.90 0.19
C THR A 53 13.13 1.04 0.69
N THR A 54 12.15 0.55 -0.09
CA THR A 54 10.74 0.46 0.32
C THR A 54 10.32 -0.94 0.77
N ALA A 55 11.21 -1.92 0.61
CA ALA A 55 10.92 -3.33 0.93
C ALA A 55 10.83 -3.47 2.45
N PRO A 56 9.76 -4.06 3.02
CA PRO A 56 9.65 -4.29 4.46
C PRO A 56 10.71 -5.32 4.93
N PRO A 57 10.96 -5.47 6.24
CA PRO A 57 11.80 -6.55 6.75
C PRO A 57 11.22 -7.91 6.35
N ASP A 58 12.06 -8.93 6.11
CA ASP A 58 11.62 -10.25 5.60
C ASP A 58 10.56 -10.96 6.48
N SER A 59 10.48 -10.62 7.77
CA SER A 59 9.51 -11.16 8.72
C SER A 59 8.17 -10.41 8.76
N GLN A 60 8.08 -9.24 8.14
CA GLN A 60 6.93 -8.36 8.28
C GLN A 60 5.89 -8.64 7.19
N GLN A 61 4.84 -9.38 7.57
CA GLN A 61 3.71 -9.67 6.69
C GLN A 61 2.57 -8.68 6.98
N HIS A 62 2.10 -8.02 5.94
CA HIS A 62 0.93 -7.17 5.99
C HIS A 62 -0.24 -7.84 5.26
N GLU A 63 -1.46 -7.51 5.69
CA GLU A 63 -2.66 -7.92 4.98
C GLU A 63 -2.61 -7.46 3.51
N THR A 64 -3.05 -8.30 2.58
CA THR A 64 -2.98 -8.01 1.13
C THR A 64 -3.64 -6.69 0.75
N LYS A 65 -4.78 -6.35 1.36
CA LYS A 65 -5.46 -5.07 1.15
C LYS A 65 -4.61 -3.89 1.62
N THR A 66 -3.99 -4.03 2.78
CA THR A 66 -3.09 -3.04 3.38
C THR A 66 -1.87 -2.80 2.48
N GLU A 67 -1.23 -3.85 1.98
CA GLU A 67 -0.13 -3.71 1.02
C GLU A 67 -0.55 -3.02 -0.27
N LEU A 68 -1.68 -3.43 -0.86
CA LEU A 68 -2.18 -2.84 -2.09
C LEU A 68 -2.44 -1.33 -1.96
N LEU A 69 -3.12 -0.92 -0.88
CA LEU A 69 -3.48 0.49 -0.64
C LEU A 69 -2.29 1.32 -0.13
N SER A 70 -1.24 0.71 0.41
CA SER A 70 -0.08 1.44 0.89
C SER A 70 0.67 2.18 -0.23
N TYR A 71 0.67 1.64 -1.45
CA TYR A 71 1.34 2.27 -2.59
C TYR A 71 0.72 3.62 -3.00
N PRO A 72 -0.60 3.71 -3.32
CA PRO A 72 -1.19 5.00 -3.68
C PRO A 72 -1.14 6.01 -2.53
N ILE A 73 -1.19 5.58 -1.27
CA ILE A 73 -1.00 6.50 -0.13
C ILE A 73 0.44 7.03 -0.10
N ALA A 74 1.44 6.15 -0.19
CA ALA A 74 2.85 6.55 -0.22
C ALA A 74 3.21 7.47 -1.40
N ARG A 75 2.40 7.49 -2.47
CA ARG A 75 2.60 8.40 -3.61
C ARG A 75 2.04 9.81 -3.38
N LEU A 76 1.16 9.97 -2.39
CA LEU A 76 0.56 11.24 -2.02
C LEU A 76 1.33 11.95 -0.89
N LEU A 77 1.99 11.16 -0.03
CA LEU A 77 2.88 11.65 1.03
C LEU A 77 4.21 12.12 0.44
#